data_AF-A0A2S8PK43-F1
#
_entry.id   AF-A0A2S8PK43-F1
#
_cell.length_a   1.000
_cell.length_b   1.000
_cell.length_c   1.000
_cell.angle_alpha   90.00
_cell.angle_beta   90.00
_cell.angle_gamma   90.00
#
_symmetry.space_group_name_H-M   'P 1'
#
loop_
_entity.id
_entity.type
_entity.pdbx_description
1 polymer ?
#
loop_
_entity_poly.entity_id
_entity_poly.type
_entity_poly.pdbx_seq_one_letter_code
_entity_poly.pdbx_strand_id
1 'polypeptide(L)'
;MAKSLLLSRAGGVLYEYTPGKAGSFSVPAKPFTGRIAFSAAHVVCDPFADADPLHHSQIDWNSTLAYRHHLWSLGLAVAEAMDTAQRGMGLDWNRSKELIRASIAEARSVGGKSPAA
;
A
#
# COMPACT_ATOMS: atom_id res chain seq x y z
N MET A 1 17.79 -16.32 16.63
CA MET A 1 17.87 -17.28 15.50
C MET A 1 16.63 -17.11 14.64
N ALA A 2 16.74 -17.20 13.31
CA ALA A 2 15.57 -17.16 12.45
C ALA A 2 14.72 -18.41 12.70
N LYS A 3 13.41 -18.22 12.91
CA LYS A 3 12.47 -19.33 13.16
C LYS A 3 12.16 -20.02 11.83
N SER A 4 12.28 -21.35 11.78
CA SER A 4 11.86 -22.13 10.63
C SER A 4 10.34 -22.17 10.49
N LEU A 5 9.88 -22.26 9.24
CA LEU A 5 8.48 -22.37 8.85
C LEU A 5 8.29 -23.57 7.93
N LEU A 6 7.17 -24.26 8.03
CA LEU A 6 6.76 -25.24 7.01
C LEU A 6 6.03 -24.52 5.89
N LEU A 7 6.55 -24.60 4.67
CA LEU A 7 5.94 -24.02 3.48
C LEU A 7 5.56 -25.11 2.47
N SER A 8 4.52 -24.85 1.68
CA SER A 8 4.14 -25.73 0.58
C SER A 8 5.08 -25.59 -0.61
N ARG A 9 5.43 -26.73 -1.23
CA ARG A 9 6.07 -26.83 -2.54
C ARG A 9 5.08 -27.43 -3.54
N ALA A 10 5.34 -27.25 -4.84
CA ALA A 10 4.63 -27.94 -5.91
C ALA A 10 4.51 -29.45 -5.60
N GLY A 11 3.35 -30.03 -5.91
CA GLY A 11 3.03 -31.43 -5.60
C GLY A 11 2.46 -31.66 -4.18
N GLY A 12 2.13 -30.59 -3.44
CA GLY A 12 1.50 -30.70 -2.12
C GLY A 12 2.45 -31.12 -0.99
N VAL A 13 3.75 -31.13 -1.26
CA VAL A 13 4.78 -31.51 -0.29
C VAL A 13 5.15 -30.31 0.58
N LEU A 14 5.25 -30.52 1.88
CA LEU A 14 5.77 -29.52 2.82
C LEU A 14 7.30 -29.59 2.88
N TYR A 15 7.95 -28.44 2.97
CA TYR A 15 9.38 -28.36 3.27
C TYR A 15 9.63 -27.31 4.34
N GLU A 16 10.69 -27.54 5.13
CA GLU A 16 11.14 -26.58 6.12
C GLU A 16 11.93 -25.46 5.43
N TYR A 17 11.52 -24.22 5.70
CA TYR A 17 12.16 -23.01 5.22
C TYR A 17 12.63 -22.17 6.41
N THR A 18 13.93 -21.89 6.45
CA THR A 18 14.51 -20.94 7.40
C THR A 18 14.80 -19.63 6.68
N PRO A 19 14.13 -18.52 7.01
CA PRO A 19 14.41 -17.23 6.40
C PRO A 19 15.86 -16.78 6.64
N GLY A 20 16.47 -16.14 5.64
CA GLY A 20 17.77 -15.50 5.80
C GLY A 20 17.73 -14.34 6.79
N LYS A 21 18.91 -13.79 7.12
CA LYS A 21 19.02 -12.59 7.97
C LYS A 21 18.33 -11.41 7.27
N ALA A 22 17.40 -10.75 7.98
CA ALA A 22 16.79 -9.54 7.49
C ALA A 22 17.84 -8.45 7.22
N GLY A 23 17.74 -7.79 6.07
CA GLY A 23 18.54 -6.60 5.80
C GLY A 23 18.18 -5.47 6.77
N SER A 24 19.16 -4.63 7.12
CA SER A 24 18.89 -3.41 7.86
C SER A 24 18.25 -2.38 6.93
N PHE A 25 17.11 -1.82 7.34
CA PHE A 25 16.46 -0.71 6.64
C PHE A 25 16.33 0.47 7.60
N SER A 26 16.71 1.66 7.13
CA SER A 26 16.53 2.92 7.85
C SER A 26 15.74 3.89 7.00
N VAL A 27 14.78 4.59 7.61
CA VAL A 27 14.02 5.64 6.93
C VAL A 27 14.97 6.76 6.51
N PRO A 28 14.94 7.22 5.25
CA PRO A 28 15.78 8.33 4.79
C PRO A 28 15.51 9.60 5.59
N ALA A 29 16.56 10.22 6.15
CA ALA A 29 16.44 11.48 6.87
C ALA A 29 16.26 12.71 5.95
N LYS A 30 16.52 12.56 4.65
CA LYS A 30 16.45 13.63 3.66
C LYS A 30 15.69 13.15 2.42
N PRO A 31 14.98 14.04 1.72
CA PRO A 31 14.31 13.71 0.46
C PRO A 31 15.29 13.27 -0.64
N PHE A 32 14.78 12.51 -1.62
CA PHE A 32 15.54 12.17 -2.83
C PHE A 32 15.89 13.44 -3.64
N THR A 33 17.13 13.51 -4.12
CA THR A 33 17.64 14.67 -4.89
C THR A 33 17.86 14.38 -6.37
N GLY A 34 18.12 13.12 -6.74
CA GLY A 34 18.46 12.74 -8.12
C GLY A 34 17.29 12.21 -8.95
N ARG A 35 16.17 11.81 -8.32
CA ARG A 35 15.00 11.20 -8.97
C ARG A 35 13.73 11.55 -8.22
N ILE A 36 12.61 11.54 -8.94
CA ILE A 36 11.26 11.53 -8.35
C ILE A 36 10.75 10.10 -8.46
N ALA A 37 10.64 9.42 -7.33
CA ALA A 37 10.13 8.05 -7.26
C ALA A 37 8.68 8.06 -6.77
N PHE A 38 7.79 7.48 -7.56
CA PHE A 38 6.38 7.29 -7.19
C PHE A 38 6.15 5.84 -6.79
N SER A 39 5.38 5.65 -5.72
CA SER A 39 4.76 4.38 -5.40
C SER A 39 3.32 4.40 -5.86
N ALA A 40 2.95 3.49 -6.77
CA ALA A 40 1.54 3.16 -7.00
C ALA A 40 1.04 2.40 -5.78
N ALA A 41 0.20 3.02 -4.97
CA ALA A 41 -0.20 2.47 -3.68
C ALA A 41 -1.44 1.56 -3.81
N HIS A 42 -1.46 0.45 -3.07
CA HIS A 42 -2.61 -0.45 -2.97
C HIS A 42 -3.70 0.15 -2.05
N VAL A 43 -4.89 -0.45 -2.01
CA VAL A 43 -5.93 -0.13 -1.01
C VAL A 43 -6.01 -1.26 0.02
N VAL A 44 -6.40 -0.93 1.25
CA VAL A 44 -6.69 -1.93 2.28
C VAL A 44 -8.19 -2.14 2.33
N CYS A 45 -8.65 -3.38 2.13
CA CYS A 45 -10.05 -3.72 2.29
C CYS A 45 -10.41 -3.81 3.77
N ASP A 46 -11.62 -3.36 4.13
CA ASP A 46 -12.19 -3.60 5.45
C ASP A 46 -12.72 -5.06 5.51
N PRO A 47 -12.08 -5.95 6.30
CA PRO A 47 -12.47 -7.35 6.36
C PRO A 47 -13.72 -7.60 7.22
N PHE A 48 -14.21 -6.59 7.96
CA PHE A 48 -15.38 -6.69 8.83
C PHE A 48 -16.61 -5.99 8.27
N ALA A 49 -16.49 -5.36 7.10
CA ALA A 49 -17.61 -4.73 6.42
C ALA A 49 -18.66 -5.77 6.02
N ASP A 50 -19.92 -5.49 6.35
CA ASP A 50 -21.08 -6.25 5.88
C ASP A 50 -21.43 -5.84 4.44
N ALA A 51 -20.58 -6.26 3.50
CA ALA A 51 -20.71 -5.95 2.09
C ALA A 51 -20.23 -7.12 1.22
N ASP A 52 -20.75 -7.20 -0.01
CA ASP A 52 -20.28 -8.19 -0.99
C ASP A 52 -18.81 -7.94 -1.34
N PRO A 53 -17.88 -8.86 -1.01
CA PRO A 53 -16.46 -8.65 -1.23
C PRO A 53 -16.06 -8.69 -2.72
N LEU A 54 -16.91 -9.23 -3.61
CA LEU A 54 -16.61 -9.34 -5.04
C LEU A 54 -17.04 -8.10 -5.82
N HIS A 55 -18.17 -7.49 -5.43
CA HIS A 55 -18.77 -6.40 -6.20
C HIS A 55 -18.82 -5.06 -5.45
N HIS A 56 -18.76 -5.10 -4.11
CA HIS A 56 -18.95 -3.94 -3.24
C HIS A 56 -17.99 -3.94 -2.05
N SER A 57 -16.73 -4.36 -2.26
CA SER A 57 -15.70 -4.35 -1.22
C SER A 57 -15.54 -2.94 -0.63
N GLN A 58 -15.46 -2.84 0.70
CA GLN A 58 -15.27 -1.57 1.38
C GLN A 58 -13.79 -1.31 1.68
N ILE A 59 -13.39 -0.04 1.65
CA ILE A 59 -12.03 0.39 1.97
C ILE A 59 -11.93 0.63 3.47
N ASP A 60 -10.93 0.05 4.11
CA ASP A 60 -10.45 0.54 5.41
C ASP A 60 -9.64 1.82 5.17
N TRP A 61 -10.30 2.95 5.39
CA TRP A 61 -9.74 4.27 5.15
C TRP A 61 -8.54 4.58 6.04
N ASN A 62 -8.58 4.14 7.31
CA ASN A 62 -7.53 4.44 8.26
C ASN A 62 -6.24 3.73 7.86
N SER A 63 -6.32 2.42 7.58
CA SER A 63 -5.17 1.64 7.13
C SER A 63 -4.66 2.09 5.76
N THR A 64 -5.57 2.42 4.85
CA THR A 64 -5.23 2.89 3.51
C THR A 64 -4.45 4.20 3.54
N LEU A 65 -4.90 5.19 4.32
CA LEU A 65 -4.23 6.50 4.45
C LEU A 65 -2.97 6.42 5.32
N ALA A 66 -2.95 5.59 6.37
CA ALA A 66 -1.74 5.33 7.15
C ALA A 66 -0.61 4.77 6.27
N TYR A 67 -0.93 3.94 5.27
CA TYR A 67 0.06 3.47 4.31
C TYR A 67 0.60 4.59 3.41
N ARG A 68 -0.21 5.59 3.03
CA ARG A 68 0.28 6.77 2.29
C ARG A 68 1.25 7.59 3.14
N HIS A 69 0.90 7.82 4.40
CA HIS A 69 1.80 8.47 5.37
C HIS A 69 3.11 7.72 5.52
N HIS A 70 3.07 6.39 5.58
CA HIS A 70 4.27 5.58 5.59
C HIS A 70 5.12 5.84 4.33
N LEU A 71 4.54 5.79 3.13
CA LEU A 71 5.27 6.04 1.87
C LEU A 71 5.89 7.44 1.82
N TRP A 72 5.16 8.47 2.25
CA TRP A 72 5.71 9.84 2.34
C TRP A 72 6.83 9.94 3.37
N SER A 73 6.74 9.23 4.50
CA SER A 73 7.82 9.17 5.48
C SER A 73 9.11 8.55 4.92
N LEU A 74 8.99 7.69 3.91
CA LEU A 74 10.14 7.12 3.17
C LEU A 74 10.68 8.06 2.08
N GLY A 75 10.06 9.23 1.87
CA GLY A 75 10.41 10.22 0.85
C GLY A 75 9.83 9.94 -0.55
N LEU A 76 9.00 8.90 -0.69
CA LEU A 76 8.34 8.55 -1.95
C LEU A 76 7.17 9.51 -2.21
N ALA A 77 6.90 9.79 -3.48
CA ALA A 77 5.62 10.35 -3.89
C ALA A 77 4.59 9.23 -4.04
N VAL A 78 3.31 9.55 -3.87
CA VAL A 78 2.21 8.58 -3.99
C VAL A 78 1.47 8.80 -5.29
N ALA A 79 1.42 7.78 -6.15
CA ALA A 79 0.56 7.74 -7.32
C ALA A 79 -0.75 7.04 -6.96
N GLU A 80 -1.83 7.82 -6.86
CA GLU A 80 -3.07 7.39 -6.22
C GLU A 80 -4.11 6.83 -7.20
N ALA A 81 -4.94 5.90 -6.72
CA ALA A 81 -5.97 5.24 -7.53
C ALA A 81 -5.45 4.72 -8.89
N MET A 82 -4.28 4.10 -8.88
CA MET A 82 -3.67 3.47 -10.07
C MET A 82 -4.07 1.99 -10.17
N ASP A 83 -3.53 1.27 -11.16
CA ASP A 83 -3.79 -0.17 -11.36
C ASP A 83 -3.51 -1.01 -10.10
N THR A 84 -2.46 -0.67 -9.35
CA THR A 84 -2.13 -1.31 -8.06
C THR A 84 -3.20 -1.12 -6.97
N ALA A 85 -4.02 -0.06 -7.08
CA ALA A 85 -5.20 0.15 -6.24
C ALA A 85 -6.45 -0.58 -6.78
N GLN A 86 -6.28 -1.45 -7.79
CA GLN A 86 -7.35 -2.19 -8.47
C GLN A 86 -8.37 -1.30 -9.20
N ARG A 87 -7.93 -0.14 -9.70
CA ARG A 87 -8.81 0.76 -10.46
C ARG A 87 -9.39 0.06 -11.69
N GLY A 88 -10.73 0.03 -11.78
CA GLY A 88 -11.44 -0.65 -12.87
C GLY A 88 -11.58 -2.16 -12.71
N MET A 89 -10.99 -2.75 -11.65
CA MET A 89 -11.03 -4.18 -11.33
C MET A 89 -11.33 -4.41 -9.83
N GLY A 90 -12.35 -3.71 -9.34
CA GLY A 90 -12.80 -3.73 -7.94
C GLY A 90 -12.95 -2.34 -7.33
N LEU A 91 -12.07 -1.40 -7.68
CA LEU A 91 -12.20 0.00 -7.30
C LEU A 91 -12.86 0.81 -8.42
N ASP A 92 -14.14 1.14 -8.24
CA ASP A 92 -14.89 1.93 -9.22
C ASP A 92 -14.47 3.41 -9.27
N TRP A 93 -15.04 4.16 -10.21
CA TRP A 93 -14.73 5.58 -10.38
C TRP A 93 -15.12 6.46 -9.20
N ASN A 94 -16.27 6.21 -8.56
CA ASN A 94 -16.73 7.02 -7.45
C ASN A 94 -15.82 6.84 -6.23
N ARG A 95 -15.48 5.59 -5.90
CA ARG A 95 -14.52 5.28 -4.84
C ARG A 95 -13.12 5.77 -5.16
N SER A 96 -12.68 5.67 -6.42
CA SER A 96 -11.40 6.25 -6.85
C SER A 96 -11.33 7.76 -6.60
N LYS A 97 -12.39 8.52 -6.93
CA LYS A 97 -12.45 9.97 -6.65
C LYS A 97 -12.38 10.29 -5.18
N GLU A 98 -13.09 9.52 -4.34
CA GLU A 98 -13.05 9.68 -2.88
C GLU A 98 -11.64 9.44 -2.34
N LEU A 99 -11.00 8.36 -2.80
CA LEU A 99 -9.64 8.02 -2.42
C LEU A 99 -8.62 9.09 -2.82
N ILE A 100 -8.72 9.62 -4.04
CA ILE A 100 -7.88 10.71 -4.51
C ILE A 100 -8.07 11.95 -3.63
N ARG A 101 -9.33 12.34 -3.33
CA ARG A 101 -9.63 13.52 -2.51
C ARG A 101 -9.08 13.39 -1.09
N ALA A 102 -9.32 12.24 -0.45
CA ALA A 102 -8.82 11.96 0.89
C ALA A 102 -7.28 11.98 0.92
N SER A 103 -6.64 11.31 -0.03
CA SER A 103 -5.17 11.25 -0.11
C SER A 103 -4.53 12.60 -0.40
N ILE A 104 -5.14 13.47 -1.22
CA ILE A 104 -4.65 14.84 -1.44
C ILE A 104 -4.75 15.67 -0.16
N ALA A 105 -5.84 15.54 0.60
CA ALA A 105 -6.00 16.24 1.87
C ALA A 105 -4.91 15.82 2.87
N GLU A 106 -4.66 14.51 3.01
CA GLU A 106 -3.59 13.98 3.86
C GLU A 106 -2.19 14.39 3.35
N ALA A 107 -1.94 14.36 2.05
CA ALA A 107 -0.66 14.80 1.48
C ALA A 107 -0.36 16.25 1.88
N ARG A 108 -1.35 17.13 1.79
CA ARG A 108 -1.20 18.55 2.17
C ARG A 108 -0.93 18.74 3.66
N SER A 109 -1.48 17.89 4.53
CA SER A 109 -1.30 18.02 5.98
C SER A 109 0.13 17.71 6.43
N VAL A 110 0.87 16.90 5.67
CA VAL A 110 2.25 16.48 6.01
C VAL A 110 3.31 16.88 4.99
N GLY A 111 2.95 17.68 3.97
CA GLY A 111 3.87 18.02 2.87
C GLY A 111 4.24 16.83 1.97
N GLY A 112 3.38 15.81 1.94
CA GLY A 112 3.49 14.64 1.06
C GLY A 112 3.34 15.02 -0.41
N LYS A 113 4.02 14.26 -1.29
CA LYS A 113 3.99 14.49 -2.74
C LYS A 113 2.96 13.58 -3.40
N SER A 114 2.18 14.16 -4.31
CA SER A 114 1.20 13.48 -5.16
C SER A 114 1.19 14.14 -6.55
N PRO A 115 0.88 13.43 -7.65
CA PRO A 115 0.78 14.01 -9.00
C PRO A 115 -0.24 15.16 -9.12
N ALA A 116 -1.22 15.21 -8.21
CA ALA A 116 -2.33 16.16 -8.23
C ALA A 116 -2.30 17.15 -7.05
N ALA A 117 -1.25 17.11 -6.22
CA ALA A 117 -1.07 17.95 -5.04
C ALA A 117 -0.10 19.10 -5.30
#